data_AF-A0AAJ6H096-F1
#
_entry.id   AF-A0AAJ6H096-F1
#
_cell.length_a   1.000
_cell.length_b   1.000
_cell.length_c   1.000
_cell.angle_alpha   90.00
_cell.angle_beta   90.00
_cell.angle_gamma   90.00
#
_symmetry.space_group_name_H-M   'P 1'
#
loop_
_entity.id
_entity.type
_entity.pdbx_description
1 polymer ?
#
loop_
_entity_poly.entity_id
_entity_poly.type
_entity_poly.pdbx_seq_one_letter_code
_entity_poly.pdbx_strand_id
1 'polypeptide(L)'
;MALDNREWALVIWLSIALVWTMRCASCRPALKALLASLFNSVIVSTLALLLAYIALLVVGLWHLGWWEIGSLKTTLIWAFGSACVAVFNVNKVEEEANFFSRALGEVIGVAVVVEFLTAVDTFSLWVEMLIFGSTLFLAFVNVMSAKDPSLWVVRRGTAVLLTALGLLMLGKSIFHIATDFNDFASVKTVREFFLPIILGLLLLPFLFMLNAYMVAESLDSISKCNTLSAVRVCTCQKAINTSVRKSAQCSRLRRGAVKVCARFPGF
;
A
#
# COMPACT_ATOMS: atom_id res chain seq x y z
N MET A 1 23.07 17.25 7.86
CA MET A 1 22.44 16.34 8.84
C MET A 1 23.34 15.12 8.94
N ALA A 2 23.95 14.89 10.10
CA ALA A 2 24.66 13.64 10.36
C ALA A 2 23.62 12.53 10.59
N LEU A 3 23.93 11.32 10.13
CA LEU A 3 23.11 10.13 10.40
C LEU A 3 23.44 9.63 11.81
N ASP A 4 22.40 9.39 12.61
CA ASP A 4 22.58 8.85 13.96
C ASP A 4 22.82 7.33 13.90
N ASN A 5 23.29 6.72 15.00
CA ASN A 5 23.59 5.28 15.05
C ASN A 5 22.39 4.40 14.64
N ARG A 6 21.19 4.82 15.03
CA ARG A 6 19.91 4.19 14.64
C ARG A 6 19.71 4.15 13.13
N GLU A 7 20.04 5.25 12.46
CA GLU A 7 19.85 5.38 11.02
C GLU A 7 20.91 4.59 10.25
N TRP A 8 22.15 4.58 10.75
CA TRP A 8 23.19 3.69 10.26
C TRP A 8 22.80 2.22 10.39
N ALA A 9 22.22 1.81 11.54
CA ALA A 9 21.72 0.45 11.72
C ALA A 9 20.62 0.10 10.68
N LEU A 10 19.69 1.02 10.43
CA LEU A 10 18.67 0.88 9.38
C LEU A 10 19.29 0.71 7.98
N VAL A 11 20.24 1.57 7.61
CA VAL A 11 20.92 1.50 6.31
C VAL A 11 21.68 0.19 6.14
N ILE A 12 22.37 -0.28 7.20
CA ILE A 12 23.08 -1.56 7.19
C ILE A 12 22.09 -2.72 7.00
N TRP A 13 20.99 -2.77 7.74
CA TRP A 13 20.01 -3.85 7.59
C TRP A 13 19.26 -3.81 6.25
N LEU A 14 18.92 -2.62 5.75
CA LEU A 14 18.31 -2.45 4.42
C LEU A 14 19.26 -2.91 3.31
N SER A 15 20.56 -2.60 3.41
CA SER A 15 21.55 -3.07 2.44
C SER A 15 21.77 -4.57 2.51
N ILE A 16 21.80 -5.17 3.72
CA ILE A 16 21.84 -6.64 3.88
C ILE A 16 20.60 -7.29 3.24
N ALA A 17 19.39 -6.78 3.53
CA ALA A 17 18.15 -7.28 2.97
C ALA A 17 18.13 -7.16 1.43
N LEU A 18 18.58 -6.02 0.90
CA LEU A 18 18.69 -5.80 -0.54
C LEU A 18 19.64 -6.80 -1.19
N VAL A 19 20.85 -6.97 -0.65
CA VAL A 19 21.83 -7.95 -1.15
C VAL A 19 21.27 -9.37 -1.07
N TRP A 20 20.56 -9.72 0.01
CA TRP A 20 19.91 -11.02 0.16
C TRP A 20 18.85 -11.27 -0.92
N THR A 21 17.95 -10.31 -1.16
CA THR A 21 16.92 -10.43 -2.21
C THR A 21 17.54 -10.52 -3.61
N MET A 22 18.66 -9.84 -3.86
CA MET A 22 19.41 -9.94 -5.11
C MET A 22 20.14 -11.27 -5.28
N ARG A 23 20.49 -11.96 -4.19
CA ARG A 23 21.16 -13.28 -4.22
C ARG A 23 20.16 -14.44 -4.31
N CYS A 24 18.97 -14.29 -3.75
CA CYS A 24 17.93 -15.31 -3.83
C CYS A 24 17.31 -15.34 -5.23
N ALA A 25 17.57 -16.41 -6.00
CA ALA A 25 17.05 -16.58 -7.36
C ALA A 25 15.51 -16.51 -7.42
N SER A 26 14.83 -16.99 -6.38
CA SER A 26 13.37 -16.94 -6.25
C SER A 26 12.84 -15.52 -5.95
N CYS A 27 13.64 -14.65 -5.32
CA CYS A 27 13.23 -13.28 -4.97
C CYS A 27 13.58 -12.26 -6.06
N ARG A 28 14.57 -12.53 -6.92
CA ARG A 28 14.92 -11.68 -8.08
C ARG A 28 13.72 -11.30 -8.97
N PRO A 29 12.85 -12.22 -9.40
CA PRO A 29 11.71 -11.86 -10.24
C PRO A 29 10.72 -10.96 -9.48
N ALA A 30 10.52 -11.18 -8.18
CA ALA A 30 9.68 -10.33 -7.35
C ALA A 30 10.27 -8.91 -7.20
N LEU A 31 11.58 -8.80 -6.96
CA LEU A 31 12.27 -7.51 -6.91
C LEU A 31 12.19 -6.76 -8.25
N LYS A 32 12.40 -7.45 -9.36
CA LYS A 32 12.26 -6.87 -10.71
C LYS A 32 10.83 -6.43 -11.00
N ALA A 33 9.83 -7.22 -10.62
CA ALA A 33 8.43 -6.87 -10.78
C ALA A 33 8.04 -5.65 -9.93
N LEU A 34 8.52 -5.57 -8.68
CA LEU A 34 8.34 -4.40 -7.82
C LEU A 34 8.97 -3.14 -8.44
N LEU A 35 10.23 -3.22 -8.85
CA LEU A 35 10.91 -2.11 -9.53
C LEU A 35 10.20 -1.70 -10.80
N ALA A 36 9.82 -2.65 -11.67
CA ALA A 36 9.07 -2.36 -12.89
C ALA A 36 7.70 -1.73 -12.60
N SER A 37 7.03 -2.14 -11.51
CA SER A 37 5.74 -1.58 -11.12
C SER A 37 5.88 -0.15 -10.60
N LEU A 38 6.96 0.17 -9.87
CA LEU A 38 7.23 1.54 -9.43
C LEU A 38 7.43 2.52 -10.59
N PHE A 39 7.85 2.03 -11.77
CA PHE A 39 8.00 2.82 -13.00
C PHE A 39 6.75 2.82 -13.89
N ASN A 40 5.64 2.25 -13.44
CA ASN A 40 4.38 2.39 -14.17
C ASN A 40 3.95 3.86 -14.16
N SER A 41 3.55 4.39 -15.32
CA SER A 41 3.17 5.80 -15.47
C SER A 41 2.11 6.25 -14.48
N VAL A 42 1.17 5.37 -14.11
CA VAL A 42 0.11 5.67 -13.12
C VAL A 42 0.68 5.80 -11.70
N ILE A 43 1.58 4.90 -11.30
CA ILE A 43 2.20 4.95 -9.96
C ILE A 43 3.12 6.16 -9.86
N VAL A 44 3.91 6.43 -10.91
CA VAL A 44 4.78 7.60 -10.97
C VAL A 44 3.97 8.90 -10.92
N SER A 45 2.87 9.00 -11.69
CA SER A 45 2.02 10.20 -11.65
C SER A 45 1.39 10.42 -10.29
N THR A 46 0.87 9.37 -9.64
CA THR A 46 0.26 9.47 -8.31
C THR A 46 1.30 9.86 -7.25
N LEU A 47 2.49 9.28 -7.29
CA LEU A 47 3.58 9.62 -6.37
C LEU A 47 4.10 11.05 -6.61
N ALA A 48 4.19 11.49 -7.87
CA ALA A 48 4.57 12.86 -8.20
C ALA A 48 3.53 13.87 -7.71
N LEU A 49 2.24 13.56 -7.86
CA LEU A 49 1.13 14.38 -7.34
C LEU A 49 1.18 14.46 -5.80
N LEU A 50 1.46 13.34 -5.13
CA LEU A 50 1.64 13.29 -3.68
C LEU A 50 2.81 14.18 -3.24
N LEU A 51 3.98 14.07 -3.88
CA LEU A 51 5.14 14.88 -3.57
C LEU A 51 4.90 16.37 -3.81
N ALA A 52 4.22 16.73 -4.90
CA ALA A 52 3.84 18.10 -5.18
C ALA A 52 2.88 18.65 -4.10
N TYR A 53 1.93 17.82 -3.66
CA TYR A 53 1.00 18.18 -2.58
C TYR A 53 1.73 18.39 -1.25
N ILE A 54 2.62 17.47 -0.86
CA ILE A 54 3.44 17.60 0.36
C ILE A 54 4.32 18.85 0.27
N ALA A 55 4.93 19.13 -0.88
CA ALA A 55 5.72 20.35 -1.06
C ALA A 55 4.87 21.62 -0.87
N LEU A 56 3.64 21.64 -1.38
CA LEU A 56 2.70 22.73 -1.16
C LEU A 56 2.35 22.89 0.33
N LEU A 57 2.08 21.78 1.03
CA LEU A 57 1.86 21.80 2.48
C LEU A 57 3.06 22.38 3.23
N VAL A 58 4.28 21.92 2.92
CA VAL A 58 5.51 22.39 3.54
C VAL A 58 5.71 23.89 3.33
N VAL A 59 5.49 24.39 2.10
CA VAL A 59 5.57 25.83 1.80
C VAL A 59 4.49 26.61 2.58
N GLY A 60 3.27 26.08 2.67
CA GLY A 60 2.20 26.68 3.47
C GLY A 60 2.55 26.77 4.97
N LEU A 61 3.06 25.68 5.55
CA LEU A 61 3.50 25.66 6.95
C LEU A 61 4.72 26.55 7.18
N TRP A 62 5.60 26.69 6.19
CA TRP A 62 6.74 27.60 6.26
C TRP A 62 6.27 29.07 6.36
N HIS A 63 5.30 29.48 5.53
CA HIS A 63 4.71 30.82 5.63
C HIS A 63 3.96 31.07 6.95
N LEU A 64 3.38 30.02 7.54
CA LEU A 64 2.73 30.09 8.86
C LEU A 64 3.74 30.13 10.02
N GLY A 65 5.04 29.95 9.75
CA GLY A 65 6.09 29.86 10.77
C GLY A 65 6.08 28.54 11.55
N TRP A 66 5.38 27.51 11.05
CA TRP A 66 5.27 26.18 11.67
C TRP A 66 6.25 25.16 11.10
N TRP A 67 6.89 25.43 9.97
CA TRP A 67 7.90 24.54 9.39
C TRP A 67 9.24 25.26 9.26
N GLU A 68 10.30 24.59 9.67
CA GLU A 68 11.69 25.06 9.56
C GLU A 68 12.54 24.01 8.86
N ILE A 69 13.67 24.43 8.28
CA ILE A 69 14.59 23.52 7.57
C ILE A 69 15.12 22.38 8.45
N GLY A 70 15.15 22.58 9.77
CA GLY A 70 15.50 21.54 10.74
C GLY A 70 14.57 20.32 10.69
N SER A 71 13.29 20.55 10.40
CA SER A 71 12.24 19.52 10.40
C SER A 71 12.11 18.78 9.06
N LEU A 72 13.01 19.05 8.10
CA LEU A 72 13.04 18.38 6.80
C LEU A 72 13.23 16.86 6.95
N LYS A 73 14.08 16.43 7.88
CA LYS A 73 14.33 15.01 8.19
C LYS A 73 13.03 14.31 8.59
N THR A 74 12.32 14.87 9.56
CA THR A 74 11.03 14.38 10.05
C THR A 74 9.99 14.33 8.93
N THR A 75 9.92 15.38 8.11
CA THR A 75 8.97 15.46 6.98
C THR A 75 9.23 14.37 5.94
N LEU A 76 10.50 14.11 5.60
CA LEU A 76 10.87 13.06 4.65
C LEU A 76 10.54 11.66 5.19
N ILE A 77 10.88 11.39 6.46
CA ILE A 77 10.58 10.09 7.09
C ILE A 77 9.06 9.87 7.11
N TRP A 78 8.29 10.90 7.50
CA TRP A 78 6.82 10.84 7.50
C TRP A 78 6.24 10.66 6.08
N ALA A 79 6.78 11.35 5.08
CA ALA A 79 6.31 11.25 3.70
C ALA A 79 6.51 9.83 3.13
N PHE A 80 7.72 9.27 3.27
CA PHE A 80 8.02 7.93 2.76
C PHE A 80 7.36 6.81 3.58
N GLY A 81 7.24 6.99 4.90
CA GLY A 81 6.63 6.02 5.79
C GLY A 81 5.11 6.08 5.75
N SER A 82 4.53 7.15 6.28
CA SER A 82 3.09 7.28 6.48
C SER A 82 2.36 7.68 5.19
N ALA A 83 2.83 8.70 4.47
CA ALA A 83 2.07 9.24 3.33
C ALA A 83 2.03 8.27 2.14
N CYS A 84 3.15 7.64 1.80
CA CYS A 84 3.18 6.60 0.76
C CYS A 84 2.29 5.41 1.12
N VAL A 85 2.38 4.89 2.34
CA VAL A 85 1.55 3.76 2.79
C VAL A 85 0.07 4.10 2.73
N ALA A 86 -0.32 5.30 3.17
CA ALA A 86 -1.70 5.77 3.10
C ALA A 86 -2.22 5.76 1.65
N VAL A 87 -1.46 6.32 0.71
CA VAL A 87 -1.83 6.33 -0.72
C VAL A 87 -1.97 4.92 -1.30
N PHE A 88 -1.07 3.98 -0.96
CA PHE A 88 -1.19 2.60 -1.43
C PHE A 88 -2.39 1.86 -0.83
N ASN A 89 -2.78 2.20 0.40
CA ASN A 89 -3.94 1.60 1.06
C ASN A 89 -5.28 2.17 0.56
N VAL A 90 -5.30 3.34 -0.12
CA VAL A 90 -6.52 3.89 -0.78
C VAL A 90 -7.08 2.95 -1.85
N ASN A 91 -6.29 2.03 -2.40
CA ASN A 91 -6.81 1.07 -3.39
C ASN A 91 -7.71 -0.02 -2.78
N LYS A 92 -7.80 -0.13 -1.45
CA LYS A 92 -8.63 -1.13 -0.75
C LYS A 92 -10.03 -0.62 -0.37
N VAL A 93 -10.44 0.54 -0.90
CA VAL A 93 -11.58 1.33 -0.41
C VAL A 93 -12.96 0.78 -0.80
N GLU A 94 -13.05 -0.30 -1.57
CA GLU A 94 -14.34 -0.75 -2.11
C GLU A 94 -15.42 -1.14 -1.07
N GLU A 95 -15.14 -1.26 0.23
CA GLU A 95 -16.15 -1.79 1.19
C GLU A 95 -16.34 -1.11 2.56
N GLU A 96 -15.60 -0.06 2.96
CA GLU A 96 -15.64 0.41 4.36
C GLU A 96 -15.97 1.89 4.58
N ALA A 97 -17.13 2.17 5.20
CA ALA A 97 -17.51 3.49 5.71
C ALA A 97 -16.54 4.07 6.77
N ASN A 98 -15.66 3.23 7.34
CA ASN A 98 -14.65 3.60 8.34
C ASN A 98 -13.24 3.76 7.75
N PHE A 99 -13.08 3.80 6.42
CA PHE A 99 -11.76 3.92 5.80
C PHE A 99 -11.00 5.16 6.28
N PHE A 100 -11.65 6.32 6.35
CA PHE A 100 -11.00 7.57 6.76
C PHE A 100 -10.53 7.55 8.22
N SER A 101 -11.32 6.98 9.14
CA SER A 101 -10.93 6.89 10.55
C SER A 101 -9.80 5.88 10.76
N ARG A 102 -9.79 4.78 10.00
CA ARG A 102 -8.67 3.82 9.99
C ARG A 102 -7.40 4.44 9.39
N ALA A 103 -7.50 5.09 8.24
CA ALA A 103 -6.37 5.76 7.60
C ALA A 103 -5.78 6.88 8.48
N LEU A 104 -6.64 7.64 9.18
CA LEU A 104 -6.23 8.59 10.21
C LEU A 104 -5.45 7.90 11.34
N GLY A 105 -6.00 6.83 11.90
CA GLY A 105 -5.36 6.07 12.98
C GLY A 105 -4.01 5.49 12.57
N GLU A 106 -3.89 5.01 11.34
CA GLU A 106 -2.63 4.49 10.80
C GLU A 106 -1.60 5.61 10.58
N VAL A 107 -1.98 6.70 9.92
CA VAL A 107 -1.06 7.81 9.61
C VAL A 107 -0.60 8.51 10.88
N ILE A 108 -1.52 8.82 11.81
CA ILE A 108 -1.21 9.45 13.09
C ILE A 108 -0.48 8.47 14.00
N GLY A 109 -0.91 7.21 14.07
CA GLY A 109 -0.26 6.20 14.91
C GLY A 109 1.19 5.97 14.54
N VAL A 110 1.48 5.79 13.23
CA VAL A 110 2.86 5.65 12.74
C VAL A 110 3.66 6.92 12.97
N ALA A 111 3.08 8.09 12.70
CA ALA A 111 3.71 9.39 12.95
C ALA A 111 4.14 9.55 14.41
N VAL A 112 3.22 9.29 15.35
CA VAL A 112 3.48 9.38 16.79
C VAL A 112 4.56 8.38 17.21
N VAL A 113 4.48 7.12 16.78
CA VAL A 113 5.48 6.10 17.13
C VAL A 113 6.86 6.47 16.60
N VAL A 114 6.97 6.93 15.35
CA VAL A 114 8.23 7.37 14.75
C VAL A 114 8.81 8.55 15.53
N GLU A 115 7.98 9.53 15.87
CA GLU A 115 8.41 10.72 16.60
C GLU A 115 8.92 10.39 18.00
N PHE A 116 8.21 9.51 18.73
CA PHE A 116 8.66 9.01 20.03
C PHE A 116 9.96 8.20 19.93
N LEU A 117 10.15 7.42 18.88
CA LEU A 117 11.38 6.69 18.62
C LEU A 117 12.54 7.64 18.28
N THR A 118 12.28 8.74 17.58
CA THR A 118 13.31 9.73 17.25
C THR A 118 13.69 10.60 18.43
N ALA A 119 12.76 10.86 19.35
CA ALA A 119 12.99 11.60 20.60
C ALA A 119 13.87 10.85 21.60
N VAL A 120 14.15 9.57 21.37
CA VAL A 120 15.05 8.76 22.22
C VAL A 120 16.49 8.94 21.78
N ASP A 121 17.36 9.22 22.75
CA ASP A 121 18.81 9.09 22.61
C ASP A 121 19.19 7.75 21.98
N THR A 122 19.93 7.82 20.87
CA THR A 122 20.42 6.61 20.19
C THR A 122 21.35 5.81 21.08
N PHE A 123 21.19 4.50 21.05
CA PHE A 123 22.13 3.60 21.71
C PHE A 123 23.46 3.54 20.91
N SER A 124 24.43 2.80 21.44
CA SER A 124 25.63 2.47 20.68
C SER A 124 25.25 1.69 19.41
N LEU A 125 26.01 1.89 18.34
CA LEU A 125 25.74 1.27 17.03
C LEU A 125 25.50 -0.25 17.12
N TRP A 126 26.28 -0.95 17.95
CA TRP A 126 26.16 -2.39 18.15
C TRP A 126 24.81 -2.81 18.77
N VAL A 127 24.32 -2.04 19.74
CA VAL A 127 23.03 -2.30 20.40
C VAL A 127 21.88 -2.00 19.44
N GLU A 128 21.94 -0.88 18.72
CA GLU A 128 20.95 -0.53 17.69
C GLU A 128 20.87 -1.62 16.60
N MET A 129 22.01 -2.13 16.14
CA MET A 129 22.06 -3.18 15.14
C MET A 129 21.40 -4.48 15.62
N LEU A 130 21.54 -4.83 16.90
CA LEU A 130 20.89 -5.99 17.50
C LEU A 130 19.38 -5.78 17.64
N ILE A 131 18.95 -4.61 18.10
CA ILE A 131 17.52 -4.25 18.22
C ILE A 131 16.84 -4.25 16.85
N PHE A 132 17.40 -3.58 15.84
CA PHE A 132 16.85 -3.58 14.49
C PHE A 132 16.84 -4.96 13.86
N GLY A 133 17.94 -5.72 14.00
CA GLY A 133 18.05 -7.07 13.46
C GLY A 133 17.04 -8.04 14.05
N SER A 134 16.90 -8.02 15.38
CA SER A 134 15.92 -8.86 16.08
C SER A 134 14.48 -8.48 15.73
N THR A 135 14.18 -7.18 15.64
CA THR A 135 12.86 -6.68 15.23
C THR A 135 12.53 -7.09 13.79
N LEU A 136 13.47 -6.92 12.86
CA LEU A 136 13.31 -7.31 11.46
C LEU A 136 13.10 -8.82 11.33
N PHE A 137 13.87 -9.62 12.06
CA PHE A 137 13.73 -11.07 12.08
C PHE A 137 12.37 -11.51 12.65
N LEU A 138 11.97 -10.95 13.79
CA LEU A 138 10.66 -11.23 14.41
C LEU A 138 9.51 -10.84 13.49
N ALA A 139 9.59 -9.68 12.83
CA ALA A 139 8.60 -9.25 11.85
C ALA A 139 8.51 -10.21 10.66
N PHE A 140 9.65 -10.68 10.15
CA PHE A 140 9.69 -11.64 9.06
C PHE A 140 9.03 -12.98 9.45
N VAL A 141 9.37 -13.52 10.62
CA VAL A 141 8.74 -14.74 11.15
C VAL A 141 7.25 -14.54 11.37
N ASN A 142 6.84 -13.37 11.89
CA ASN A 142 5.43 -13.05 12.11
C ASN A 142 4.64 -13.07 10.79
N VAL A 143 5.15 -12.40 9.76
CA VAL A 143 4.51 -12.36 8.43
C VAL A 143 4.47 -13.75 7.78
N MET A 144 5.53 -14.55 7.89
CA MET A 144 5.53 -15.91 7.34
C MET A 144 4.54 -16.81 8.08
N SER A 145 4.48 -16.72 9.41
CA SER A 145 3.52 -17.48 10.23
C SER A 145 2.07 -17.08 9.98
N ALA A 146 1.81 -15.91 9.40
CA ALA A 146 0.46 -15.47 9.06
C ALA A 146 -0.14 -16.22 7.86
N LYS A 147 0.69 -16.89 7.05
CA LYS A 147 0.23 -17.64 5.87
C LYS A 147 -0.37 -19.01 6.22
N ASP A 148 0.07 -19.60 7.34
CA ASP A 148 -0.35 -20.94 7.77
C ASP A 148 -1.10 -20.87 9.11
N PRO A 149 -2.40 -21.24 9.15
CA PRO A 149 -3.21 -21.19 10.38
C PRO A 149 -2.67 -22.09 11.51
N SER A 150 -1.90 -23.13 11.17
CA SER A 150 -1.27 -24.05 12.14
C SER A 150 -0.19 -23.38 12.99
N LEU A 151 0.41 -22.27 12.52
CA LEU A 151 1.48 -21.54 13.21
C LEU A 151 0.95 -20.40 14.09
N TRP A 152 -0.32 -20.43 14.50
CA TRP A 152 -0.94 -19.36 15.27
C TRP A 152 -0.20 -19.04 16.58
N VAL A 153 0.40 -20.05 17.23
CA VAL A 153 1.20 -19.87 18.46
C VAL A 153 2.46 -19.06 18.18
N VAL A 154 3.16 -19.34 17.08
CA VAL A 154 4.37 -18.61 16.65
C VAL A 154 4.00 -17.17 16.29
N ARG A 155 2.89 -16.98 15.57
CA ARG A 155 2.37 -15.65 15.24
C ARG A 155 2.07 -14.84 16.50
N ARG A 156 1.38 -15.45 17.47
CA ARG A 156 1.05 -14.78 18.73
C ARG A 156 2.29 -14.46 19.55
N GLY A 157 3.23 -15.41 19.65
CA GLY A 157 4.49 -15.20 20.38
C GLY A 157 5.33 -14.07 19.78
N THR A 158 5.55 -14.10 18.47
CA THR A 158 6.29 -13.04 17.76
C THR A 158 5.58 -11.69 17.85
N ALA A 159 4.24 -11.64 17.75
CA ALA A 159 3.47 -10.40 17.92
C ALA A 159 3.62 -9.83 19.33
N VAL A 160 3.52 -10.66 20.38
CA VAL A 160 3.70 -10.22 21.78
C VAL A 160 5.12 -9.70 21.99
N LEU A 161 6.14 -10.37 21.45
CA LEU A 161 7.54 -9.91 21.51
C LEU A 161 7.74 -8.56 20.80
N LEU A 162 7.21 -8.39 19.60
CA LEU A 162 7.23 -7.13 18.85
C LEU A 162 6.56 -6.00 19.64
N THR A 163 5.37 -6.25 20.19
CA THR A 163 4.64 -5.28 21.01
C THR A 163 5.39 -4.95 22.31
N ALA A 164 5.98 -5.95 22.97
CA ALA A 164 6.77 -5.75 24.19
C ALA A 164 8.04 -4.91 23.91
N LEU A 165 8.75 -5.20 22.82
CA LEU A 165 9.91 -4.40 22.38
C LEU A 165 9.49 -2.94 22.09
N GLY A 166 8.41 -2.74 21.34
CA GLY A 166 7.88 -1.41 21.06
C GLY A 166 7.50 -0.67 22.34
N LEU A 167 6.82 -1.34 23.28
CA LEU A 167 6.41 -0.73 24.54
C LEU A 167 7.60 -0.40 25.44
N LEU A 168 8.65 -1.23 25.46
CA LEU A 168 9.90 -0.93 26.17
C LEU A 168 10.59 0.32 25.61
N MET A 169 10.65 0.46 24.28
CA MET A 169 11.23 1.64 23.64
C MET A 169 10.40 2.90 23.93
N LEU A 170 9.07 2.80 23.85
CA LEU A 170 8.16 3.89 24.22
C LEU A 170 8.32 4.29 25.70
N GLY A 171 8.41 3.31 26.60
CA GLY A 171 8.63 3.57 28.03
C GLY A 171 9.94 4.30 28.31
N LYS A 172 11.03 3.95 27.63
CA LYS A 172 12.32 4.65 27.73
C LYS A 172 12.23 6.09 27.20
N SER A 173 11.47 6.31 26.14
CA SER A 173 11.19 7.65 25.61
C SER A 173 10.46 8.52 26.63
N ILE A 174 9.36 8.00 27.21
CA ILE A 174 8.59 8.70 28.24
C ILE A 174 9.45 8.99 29.47
N PHE A 175 10.29 8.05 29.89
CA PHE A 175 11.20 8.24 31.02
C PHE A 175 12.19 9.37 30.76
N HIS A 176 12.81 9.40 29.57
CA HIS A 176 13.77 10.44 29.20
C HIS A 176 13.11 11.82 29.11
N ILE A 177 11.92 11.91 28.53
CA ILE A 177 11.12 13.15 28.50
C ILE A 177 10.79 13.62 29.93
N ALA A 178 10.47 12.70 30.84
CA ALA A 178 10.16 13.03 32.22
C ALA A 178 11.38 13.50 33.04
N THR A 179 12.58 12.99 32.75
CA THR A 179 13.82 13.40 33.44
C THR A 179 14.39 14.71 32.90
N ASP A 180 14.34 14.92 31.58
CA ASP A 180 14.94 16.07 30.89
C ASP A 180 13.86 16.96 30.23
N PHE A 181 12.85 17.33 31.02
CA PHE A 181 11.67 18.04 30.52
C PHE A 181 11.98 19.43 29.92
N ASN A 182 13.06 20.07 30.35
CA ASN A 182 13.46 21.38 29.83
C ASN A 182 13.86 21.35 28.35
N ASP A 183 14.52 20.28 27.89
CA ASP A 183 14.90 20.13 26.48
C ASP A 183 13.68 19.73 25.61
N PHE A 184 12.74 18.97 26.18
CA PHE A 184 11.49 18.62 25.50
C PHE A 184 10.50 19.79 25.40
N ALA A 185 10.43 20.65 26.42
CA ALA A 185 9.53 21.80 26.46
C ALA A 185 9.92 22.95 25.51
N SER A 186 11.00 22.79 24.74
CA SER A 186 11.38 23.77 23.72
C SER A 186 10.30 23.87 22.63
N VAL A 187 10.01 25.09 22.18
CA VAL A 187 9.02 25.34 21.11
C VAL A 187 9.36 24.56 19.84
N LYS A 188 10.64 24.33 19.59
CA LYS A 188 11.13 23.57 18.44
C LYS A 188 10.76 22.09 18.53
N THR A 189 11.01 21.45 19.67
CA THR A 189 10.70 20.03 19.89
C THR A 189 9.20 19.78 19.84
N VAL A 190 8.39 20.67 20.43
CA VAL A 190 6.92 20.58 20.37
C VAL A 190 6.43 20.70 18.93
N ARG A 191 6.96 21.64 18.15
CA ARG A 191 6.59 21.83 16.74
C ARG A 191 7.00 20.64 15.87
N GLU A 192 8.19 20.07 16.10
CA GLU A 192 8.64 18.85 15.43
C GLU A 192 7.72 17.66 15.78
N PHE A 193 7.26 17.58 17.02
CA PHE A 193 6.33 16.52 17.45
C PHE A 193 4.95 16.59 16.80
N PHE A 194 4.39 17.80 16.70
CA PHE A 194 3.07 18.00 16.10
C PHE A 194 3.10 18.08 14.56
N LEU A 195 4.26 18.31 13.94
CA LEU A 195 4.41 18.40 12.48
C LEU A 195 3.81 17.19 11.76
N PRO A 196 4.20 15.93 12.07
CA PRO A 196 3.67 14.74 11.43
C PRO A 196 2.16 14.58 11.59
N ILE A 197 1.61 15.02 12.72
CA ILE A 197 0.17 14.96 13.01
C ILE A 197 -0.58 15.97 12.13
N ILE A 198 -0.06 17.20 12.01
CA ILE A 198 -0.64 18.26 11.18
C ILE A 198 -0.53 17.91 9.70
N LEU A 199 0.63 17.44 9.25
CA LEU A 199 0.85 16.91 7.90
C LEU A 199 -0.08 15.73 7.60
N GLY A 200 -0.25 14.82 8.56
CA GLY A 200 -1.23 13.74 8.52
C GLY A 200 -2.64 14.23 8.30
N LEU A 201 -3.08 15.19 9.11
CA LEU A 201 -4.42 15.76 9.03
C LEU A 201 -4.65 16.51 7.70
N LEU A 202 -3.63 17.23 7.22
CA LEU A 202 -3.66 17.94 5.94
C LEU A 202 -3.56 17.00 4.73
N LEU A 203 -3.06 15.78 4.90
CA LEU A 203 -3.02 14.77 3.83
C LEU A 203 -4.42 14.18 3.53
N LEU A 204 -5.34 14.18 4.49
CA LEU A 204 -6.69 13.64 4.32
C LEU A 204 -7.46 14.18 3.10
N PRO A 205 -7.56 15.50 2.86
CA PRO A 205 -8.25 16.02 1.69
C PRO A 205 -7.66 15.49 0.39
N PHE A 206 -6.35 15.31 0.32
CA PHE A 206 -5.70 14.69 -0.84
C PHE A 206 -6.12 13.22 -1.00
N LEU A 207 -6.12 12.43 0.09
CA LEU A 207 -6.57 11.03 0.05
C LEU A 207 -8.05 10.92 -0.36
N PHE A 208 -8.89 11.86 0.07
CA PHE A 208 -10.29 11.92 -0.34
C PHE A 208 -10.44 12.14 -1.84
N MET A 209 -9.74 13.14 -2.40
CA MET A 209 -9.75 13.40 -3.84
C MET A 209 -9.20 12.22 -4.65
N LEU A 210 -8.11 11.62 -4.17
CA LEU A 210 -7.53 10.45 -4.81
C LEU A 210 -8.51 9.27 -4.83
N ASN A 211 -9.16 8.98 -3.70
CA ASN A 211 -10.16 7.93 -3.64
C ASN A 211 -11.33 8.17 -4.62
N ALA A 212 -11.85 9.40 -4.66
CA ALA A 212 -12.92 9.75 -5.60
C ALA A 212 -12.50 9.53 -7.06
N TYR A 213 -11.26 9.88 -7.40
CA TYR A 213 -10.69 9.62 -8.73
C TYR A 213 -10.57 8.12 -9.04
N MET A 214 -10.06 7.32 -8.10
CA MET A 214 -9.91 5.87 -8.28
C MET A 214 -11.26 5.17 -8.47
N VAL A 215 -12.30 5.57 -7.73
CA VAL A 215 -13.67 5.06 -7.90
C VAL A 215 -14.24 5.44 -9.27
N ALA A 216 -13.97 6.66 -9.75
CA ALA A 216 -14.40 7.07 -11.08
C ALA A 216 -13.74 6.22 -12.19
N GLU A 217 -12.44 5.93 -12.06
CA GLU A 217 -11.70 5.09 -13.00
C GLU A 217 -12.15 3.63 -12.95
N SER A 218 -12.45 3.08 -11.76
CA SER A 218 -12.96 1.72 -11.62
C SER A 218 -14.34 1.55 -12.25
N LEU A 219 -15.25 2.52 -12.07
CA LEU A 219 -16.57 2.51 -12.69
C LEU A 219 -16.51 2.58 -14.23
N ASP A 220 -15.60 3.38 -14.79
CA ASP A 220 -15.39 3.42 -16.25
C ASP A 220 -14.86 2.08 -16.78
N SER A 221 -13.92 1.46 -16.05
CA SER A 221 -13.39 0.14 -16.41
C SER A 221 -14.47 -0.97 -16.35
N ILE A 222 -15.34 -0.95 -15.33
CA ILE A 222 -16.46 -1.89 -15.17
C ILE A 222 -17.50 -1.67 -16.26
N SER A 223 -17.83 -0.41 -16.58
CA SER A 223 -18.74 -0.06 -17.67
C SER A 223 -18.24 -0.59 -19.02
N LYS A 224 -16.96 -0.41 -19.33
CA LYS A 224 -16.32 -0.97 -20.54
C LYS A 224 -16.33 -2.49 -20.55
N CYS A 225 -16.06 -3.14 -19.42
CA CYS A 225 -16.08 -4.60 -19.30
C CYS A 225 -17.50 -5.16 -19.46
N ASN A 226 -18.51 -4.52 -18.87
CA ASN A 226 -19.92 -4.89 -18.99
C ASN A 226 -20.45 -4.69 -20.42
N THR A 227 -19.99 -3.64 -21.10
CA THR A 227 -20.31 -3.40 -22.51
C THR A 227 -19.66 -4.46 -23.41
N LEU A 228 -18.38 -4.80 -23.16
CA LEU A 228 -17.67 -5.87 -23.89
C LEU A 228 -18.28 -7.25 -23.66
N SER A 229 -18.70 -7.57 -22.43
CA SER A 229 -19.38 -8.82 -22.11
C SER A 229 -20.76 -8.88 -22.78
N ALA A 230 -21.55 -7.80 -22.75
CA ALA A 230 -22.83 -7.70 -23.44
C ALA A 230 -22.69 -7.85 -24.97
N VAL A 231 -21.66 -7.23 -25.57
CA VAL A 231 -21.35 -7.38 -27.00
C VAL A 231 -20.93 -8.82 -27.34
N ARG A 232 -20.08 -9.47 -26.53
CA ARG A 232 -19.70 -10.88 -26.73
C ARG A 232 -20.90 -11.81 -26.62
N VAL A 233 -21.79 -11.60 -25.65
CA VAL A 233 -23.03 -12.38 -25.48
C VAL A 233 -23.96 -12.20 -26.68
N CYS A 234 -24.20 -10.97 -27.14
CA CYS A 234 -25.01 -10.72 -28.35
C CYS A 234 -24.42 -11.35 -29.61
N THR A 235 -23.09 -11.28 -29.77
CA THR A 235 -22.41 -11.86 -30.93
C THR A 235 -22.51 -13.39 -30.93
N CYS A 236 -22.35 -14.01 -29.76
CA CYS A 236 -22.49 -15.45 -29.58
C CYS A 236 -23.95 -15.90 -29.84
N GLN A 237 -24.93 -15.17 -29.30
CA GLN A 237 -26.35 -15.45 -29.53
C GLN A 237 -26.74 -15.34 -31.01
N LYS A 238 -26.20 -14.35 -31.72
CA LYS A 238 -26.44 -14.15 -33.16
C LYS A 238 -25.83 -15.29 -33.99
N ALA A 239 -24.63 -15.76 -33.63
CA ALA A 239 -23.99 -16.92 -34.27
C ALA A 239 -24.80 -18.22 -34.09
N ILE A 240 -25.32 -18.47 -32.88
CA ILE A 240 -26.19 -19.62 -32.57
C ILE A 240 -27.50 -19.54 -33.36
N ASN A 241 -28.17 -18.38 -33.39
CA ASN A 241 -29.40 -18.23 -34.16
C ASN A 241 -29.19 -18.41 -35.67
N THR A 242 -28.05 -18.00 -36.22
CA THR A 242 -27.72 -18.26 -37.63
C THR A 242 -27.40 -19.73 -37.92
N SER A 243 -26.77 -20.47 -37.00
CA SER A 243 -26.50 -21.90 -37.18
C SER A 243 -27.78 -22.73 -37.07
N VAL A 244 -28.68 -22.38 -36.15
CA VAL A 244 -30.03 -22.98 -36.01
C VAL A 244 -30.90 -22.67 -37.24
N ARG A 245 -30.83 -21.47 -37.81
CA ARG A 245 -31.52 -21.17 -39.08
C ARG A 245 -30.99 -22.00 -40.25
N LYS A 246 -29.67 -22.18 -40.36
CA LYS A 246 -29.06 -23.00 -41.42
C LYS A 246 -29.44 -24.49 -41.28
N SER A 247 -29.48 -25.03 -40.06
CA SER A 247 -29.90 -26.42 -39.82
C SER A 247 -31.42 -26.62 -40.04
N ALA A 248 -32.25 -25.63 -39.69
CA ALA A 248 -33.68 -25.62 -40.00
C ALA A 248 -33.97 -25.52 -41.52
N GLN A 249 -33.15 -24.77 -42.27
CA GLN A 249 -33.25 -24.67 -43.72
C GLN A 249 -32.76 -25.95 -44.42
N CYS A 250 -31.70 -26.57 -43.92
CA CYS A 250 -31.18 -27.86 -44.41
C CYS A 250 -32.15 -29.03 -44.16
N SER A 251 -32.85 -29.03 -43.01
CA SER A 251 -33.88 -30.03 -42.71
C SER A 251 -35.18 -29.85 -43.52
N ARG A 252 -35.55 -28.62 -43.90
CA ARG A 252 -36.66 -28.37 -44.85
C ARG A 252 -36.32 -28.77 -46.29
N LEU A 253 -35.08 -28.53 -46.74
CA LEU A 253 -34.59 -29.01 -48.05
C LEU A 253 -34.56 -30.54 -48.13
N ARG A 254 -34.18 -31.25 -47.06
CA ARG A 254 -34.31 -32.72 -46.98
C ARG A 254 -35.76 -33.21 -47.04
N ARG A 255 -36.71 -32.55 -46.38
CA ARG A 255 -38.14 -32.93 -46.49
C ARG A 255 -38.74 -32.65 -47.87
N GLY A 256 -38.25 -31.65 -48.59
CA GLY A 256 -38.60 -31.39 -49.99
C GLY A 256 -38.07 -32.48 -50.93
N ALA A 257 -36.81 -32.90 -50.76
CA ALA A 257 -36.20 -33.96 -51.57
C ALA A 257 -36.84 -35.35 -51.37
N VAL A 258 -37.23 -35.69 -50.13
CA VAL A 258 -37.91 -36.97 -49.82
C VAL A 258 -39.32 -37.04 -50.43
N LYS A 259 -39.99 -35.89 -50.65
CA LYS A 259 -41.34 -35.85 -51.26
C LYS A 259 -41.33 -36.00 -52.79
N VAL A 260 -40.18 -35.79 -53.44
CA VAL A 260 -40.03 -35.94 -54.91
C VAL A 260 -39.67 -37.38 -55.30
N CYS A 261 -38.99 -38.15 -54.44
CA CYS A 261 -38.67 -39.56 -54.72
C CYS A 261 -39.82 -40.56 -54.47
N ALA A 262 -40.91 -40.17 -53.81
CA ALA A 262 -42.04 -41.05 -53.50
C ALA A 262 -43.15 -41.05 -54.58
N ARG A 263 -42.85 -40.56 -55.80
CA ARG A 263 -43.80 -40.55 -56.93
C ARG A 263 -43.13 -41.07 -58.22
N PHE A 264 -42.63 -42.30 -58.17
CA PHE A 264 -42.37 -43.10 -59.36
C PHE A 264 -43.08 -44.46 -59.19
N PRO A 265 -44.09 -44.77 -60.00
CA PRO A 265 -44.77 -46.07 -59.95
C PRO A 265 -44.00 -47.11 -60.76
N GLY A 266 -43.79 -48.27 -60.13
CA GLY A 266 -43.76 -49.60 -60.74
C GLY A 266 -42.81 -49.85 -61.91
N PHE A 267 -41.76 -50.62 -61.62
CA PHE A 267 -41.40 -51.82 -62.38
C PHE A 267 -40.84 -52.86 -61.42
#